data_AF-A0A3D3LH89-F1
#
_entry.id   AF-A0A3D3LH89-F1
#
_cell.length_a   1.000
_cell.length_b   1.000
_cell.length_c   1.000
_cell.angle_alpha   90.00
_cell.angle_beta   90.00
_cell.angle_gamma   90.00
#
_symmetry.space_group_name_H-M   'P 1'
#
loop_
_entity.id
_entity.type
_entity.pdbx_description
1 polymer ?
#
loop_
_entity_poly.entity_id
_entity_poly.type
_entity_poly.pdbx_seq_one_letter_code
_entity_poly.pdbx_strand_id
1 'polypeptide(L)'
;MLAAFLCIFLTLGIRAENSCDCKSPPGGRIRCEDNQVAICRISQDGTVNGTCITPPGSAGSGEELRAWLLGLLLNRPVTKEEVRQPNYRQMLTQGRLQAPNGDTVTFKLPQGR
;
A
#
# COMPACT_ATOMS: atom_id res chain seq x y z
N MET A 1 8.15 50.49 -22.91
CA MET A 1 9.06 49.50 -22.30
C MET A 1 8.19 48.38 -21.73
N LEU A 2 8.12 47.24 -22.43
CA LEU A 2 7.43 46.03 -21.98
C LEU A 2 8.28 45.38 -20.88
N ALA A 3 7.73 45.25 -19.66
CA ALA A 3 8.32 44.38 -18.64
C ALA A 3 7.74 42.97 -18.83
N ALA A 4 8.61 42.02 -19.15
CA ALA A 4 8.27 40.64 -19.44
C ALA A 4 7.83 39.89 -18.17
N PHE A 5 6.63 39.32 -18.21
CA PHE A 5 6.15 38.33 -17.25
C PHE A 5 6.92 37.03 -17.44
N LEU A 6 7.99 36.83 -16.68
CA LEU A 6 8.69 35.55 -16.60
C LEU A 6 7.96 34.66 -15.59
N CYS A 7 6.85 34.05 -16.01
CA CYS A 7 6.21 32.96 -15.28
C CYS A 7 7.11 31.73 -15.35
N ILE A 8 8.06 31.63 -14.42
CA ILE A 8 8.84 30.41 -14.19
C ILE A 8 7.86 29.38 -13.62
N PHE A 9 7.27 28.56 -14.50
CA PHE A 9 6.62 27.31 -14.15
C PHE A 9 7.70 26.34 -13.67
N LEU A 10 8.07 26.45 -12.40
CA LEU A 10 8.69 25.35 -11.67
C LEU A 10 7.69 24.20 -11.67
N THR A 11 7.86 23.27 -12.61
CA THR A 11 7.22 21.96 -12.61
C THR A 11 7.74 21.17 -11.42
N LEU A 12 7.24 21.53 -10.23
CA LEU A 12 7.24 20.64 -9.07
C LEU A 12 6.50 19.38 -9.51
N GLY A 13 7.26 18.37 -9.90
CA GLY A 13 6.75 17.04 -10.17
C GLY A 13 6.00 16.57 -8.94
N ILE A 14 4.68 16.61 -9.02
CA ILE A 14 3.79 15.94 -8.07
C ILE A 14 4.07 14.45 -8.30
N ARG A 15 5.04 13.88 -7.57
CA ARG A 15 5.08 12.44 -7.39
C ARG A 15 3.75 12.10 -6.75
N ALA A 16 2.95 11.24 -7.38
CA ALA A 16 1.74 10.81 -6.73
C ALA A 16 2.15 10.05 -5.45
N GLU A 17 1.24 10.05 -4.48
CA GLU A 17 1.53 9.60 -3.12
C GLU A 17 0.63 8.40 -2.81
N ASN A 18 1.24 7.26 -2.47
CA ASN A 18 0.48 6.17 -1.85
C ASN A 18 0.46 6.39 -0.35
N SER A 19 -0.54 7.12 0.12
CA SER A 19 -0.80 7.28 1.54
C SER A 19 -1.74 6.20 2.08
N CYS A 20 -1.45 5.67 3.27
CA CYS A 20 -2.38 4.88 4.07
C CYS A 20 -2.57 5.57 5.43
N ASP A 21 -3.83 5.84 5.80
CA ASP A 21 -4.17 6.37 7.12
C ASP A 21 -4.27 5.20 8.11
N CYS A 22 -3.36 5.16 9.08
CA CYS A 22 -3.41 4.22 10.20
C CYS A 22 -4.48 4.69 11.19
N LYS A 23 -5.73 4.27 11.03
CA LYS A 23 -6.79 4.66 11.97
C LYS A 23 -6.68 3.89 13.31
N SER A 24 -6.43 4.66 14.39
CA SER A 24 -6.47 4.43 15.86
C SER A 24 -5.12 4.35 16.60
N PRO A 25 -5.00 4.91 17.83
CA PRO A 25 -3.98 5.94 18.15
C PRO A 25 -2.64 5.44 18.74
N PRO A 26 -1.53 6.17 18.49
CA PRO A 26 -1.45 7.47 17.81
C PRO A 26 -1.62 7.31 16.28
N GLY A 27 -2.63 7.99 15.73
CA GLY A 27 -3.04 7.84 14.34
C GLY A 27 -2.05 8.50 13.41
N GLY A 28 -1.24 7.69 12.73
CA GLY A 28 -0.25 8.14 11.75
C GLY A 28 -0.79 8.14 10.33
N ARG A 29 -0.14 8.92 9.46
CA ARG A 29 -0.24 8.80 8.00
C ARG A 29 1.10 8.33 7.48
N ILE A 30 1.10 7.19 6.80
CA ILE A 30 2.30 6.71 6.10
C ILE A 30 2.21 7.27 4.69
N ARG A 31 3.30 7.87 4.23
CA ARG A 31 3.45 8.34 2.85
C ARG A 31 4.48 7.48 2.15
N CYS A 32 4.05 6.75 1.14
CA CYS A 32 4.92 5.93 0.30
C CYS A 32 5.00 6.49 -1.11
N GLU A 33 6.04 6.13 -1.84
CA GLU A 33 6.14 6.39 -3.27
C GLU A 33 5.04 5.64 -4.05
N ASP A 34 4.70 6.12 -5.25
CA ASP A 34 3.65 5.54 -6.09
C ASP A 34 3.83 4.06 -6.46
N ASN A 35 5.08 3.61 -6.48
CA ASN A 35 5.46 2.24 -6.81
C ASN A 35 5.55 1.33 -5.57
N GLN A 36 5.28 1.86 -4.37
CA GLN A 36 5.36 1.14 -3.11
C GLN A 36 3.97 0.79 -2.57
N VAL A 37 3.88 -0.35 -1.89
CA VAL A 37 2.73 -0.70 -1.06
C VAL A 37 2.86 0.04 0.27
N ALA A 38 1.82 0.76 0.66
CA ALA A 38 1.69 1.31 1.99
C ALA A 38 0.99 0.28 2.89
N ILE A 39 1.62 -0.09 4.01
CA ILE A 39 1.10 -1.08 4.97
C ILE A 39 1.07 -0.44 6.34
N CYS A 40 -0.07 -0.55 7.02
CA CYS A 40 -0.21 -0.21 8.41
C CYS A 40 -0.62 -1.45 9.22
N ARG A 41 0.14 -1.74 10.27
CA ARG A 41 -0.10 -2.85 11.19
C ARG A 41 -0.42 -2.29 12.58
N ILE A 42 -1.48 -2.81 13.18
CA ILE A 42 -1.89 -2.51 14.54
C ILE A 42 -1.77 -3.81 15.33
N SER A 43 -0.82 -3.84 16.25
CA SER A 43 -0.60 -4.97 17.13
C SER A 43 -1.68 -5.07 18.21
N GLN A 44 -1.82 -6.24 18.83
CA GLN A 44 -2.85 -6.49 19.83
C GLN A 44 -2.75 -5.58 21.07
N ASP A 45 -1.56 -5.05 21.35
CA ASP A 45 -1.27 -4.06 22.39
C ASP A 45 -1.64 -2.61 21.99
N GLY A 46 -2.12 -2.41 20.76
CA GLY A 46 -2.44 -1.10 20.20
C GLY A 46 -1.26 -0.41 19.50
N THR A 47 -0.07 -1.02 19.46
CA THR A 47 1.10 -0.43 18.80
C THR A 47 0.87 -0.34 17.29
N VAL A 48 1.10 0.86 16.73
CA VAL A 48 0.96 1.13 15.30
C VAL A 48 2.33 1.12 14.63
N ASN A 49 2.49 0.28 13.60
CA ASN A 49 3.70 0.24 12.77
C ASN A 49 3.35 0.45 11.30
N GLY A 50 3.95 1.48 10.72
CA GLY A 50 3.79 1.81 9.31
C GLY A 50 5.00 1.47 8.47
N THR A 51 4.79 0.86 7.30
CA THR A 51 5.87 0.43 6.41
C THR A 51 5.52 0.68 4.95
N CYS A 52 6.52 1.10 4.17
CA CYS A 52 6.47 1.14 2.71
C CYS A 52 7.30 -0.01 2.15
N ILE A 53 6.71 -0.84 1.28
CA ILE A 53 7.42 -1.98 0.68
C ILE A 53 7.35 -1.87 -0.84
N THR A 54 8.51 -1.91 -1.48
CA THR A 54 8.61 -2.00 -2.94
C THR A 54 8.31 -3.44 -3.38
N PRO A 55 7.31 -3.68 -4.24
CA PRO A 55 7.07 -5.00 -4.80
C PRO A 55 8.27 -5.50 -5.60
N PRO A 56 8.55 -6.82 -5.59
CA PRO A 56 9.60 -7.38 -6.43
C PRO A 56 9.28 -7.11 -7.91
N GLY A 57 10.33 -6.92 -8.72
CA GLY A 57 10.18 -6.68 -10.16
C GLY A 57 9.51 -7.85 -10.91
N SER A 58 9.54 -9.05 -10.33
CA SER A 58 8.87 -10.25 -10.85
C SER A 58 7.35 -10.26 -10.68
N ALA A 59 6.77 -9.35 -9.88
CA ALA A 59 5.32 -9.17 -9.79
C ALA A 59 4.85 -8.31 -10.97
N GLY A 60 4.82 -8.92 -12.16
CA GLY A 60 4.57 -8.27 -13.44
C GLY A 60 3.09 -7.99 -13.70
N SER A 61 2.19 -8.79 -13.11
CA SER A 61 0.74 -8.60 -13.20
C SER A 61 0.11 -8.15 -11.88
N GLY A 62 -1.05 -7.49 -11.95
CA GLY A 62 -1.81 -7.11 -10.75
C GLY A 62 -2.24 -8.30 -9.88
N GLU A 63 -2.45 -9.50 -10.45
CA GLU A 63 -2.73 -10.71 -9.66
C GLU A 63 -1.49 -11.23 -8.93
N GLU A 64 -0.32 -11.24 -9.58
CA GLU A 64 0.95 -11.62 -8.94
C GLU A 64 1.32 -10.65 -7.82
N LEU A 65 1.07 -9.35 -8.01
CA LEU A 65 1.27 -8.34 -6.97
C LEU A 65 0.39 -8.61 -5.74
N ARG A 66 -0.89 -8.91 -5.97
CA ARG A 66 -1.85 -9.24 -4.89
C ARG A 66 -1.46 -10.54 -4.18
N ALA A 67 -1.06 -11.56 -4.93
CA ALA A 67 -0.61 -12.84 -4.40
C ALA A 67 0.63 -12.67 -3.52
N TRP A 68 1.64 -11.94 -4.01
CA TRP A 68 2.84 -11.61 -3.26
C TRP A 68 2.51 -10.86 -1.96
N LEU A 69 1.68 -9.81 -2.02
CA LEU A 69 1.33 -9.03 -0.83
C LEU A 69 0.59 -9.88 0.19
N LEU A 70 -0.43 -10.62 -0.23
CA LEU A 70 -1.18 -11.50 0.66
C LEU A 70 -0.28 -12.56 1.27
N GLY A 71 0.67 -13.11 0.51
CA GLY A 71 1.60 -14.09 1.05
C GLY A 71 2.53 -13.53 2.13
N LEU A 72 3.02 -12.31 1.92
CA LEU A 72 3.81 -11.57 2.91
C LEU A 72 2.98 -11.26 4.17
N LEU A 73 1.73 -10.84 4.02
CA LEU A 73 0.88 -10.45 5.15
C LEU A 73 0.31 -11.63 5.94
N LEU A 74 0.05 -12.76 5.27
CA LEU A 74 -0.48 -13.98 5.89
C LEU A 74 0.62 -14.96 6.30
N ASN A 75 1.88 -14.60 6.10
CA ASN A 75 3.05 -15.43 6.39
C ASN A 75 2.95 -16.84 5.79
N ARG A 76 2.46 -16.94 4.54
CA ARG A 76 2.38 -18.18 3.78
C ARG A 76 2.45 -17.89 2.28
N PRO A 77 2.87 -18.84 1.43
CA PRO A 77 2.72 -18.67 -0.01
C PRO A 77 1.24 -18.50 -0.38
N VAL A 78 0.92 -17.56 -1.28
CA VAL A 78 -0.42 -17.40 -1.89
C VAL A 78 -0.22 -17.35 -3.39
N THR A 79 -0.98 -18.15 -4.15
CA THR A 79 -0.90 -18.15 -5.62
C THR A 79 -1.87 -17.17 -6.26
N LYS A 80 -1.66 -16.84 -7.54
CA LYS A 80 -2.57 -15.97 -8.30
C LYS A 80 -3.98 -16.56 -8.45
N GLU A 81 -4.11 -17.88 -8.46
CA GLU A 81 -5.39 -18.59 -8.50
C GLU A 81 -6.14 -18.44 -7.17
N GLU A 82 -5.43 -18.54 -6.05
CA GLU A 82 -6.01 -18.33 -4.72
C GLU A 82 -6.56 -16.92 -4.56
N VAL A 83 -5.87 -15.90 -5.08
CA VAL A 83 -6.33 -14.49 -5.02
C VAL A 83 -7.76 -14.29 -5.54
N ARG A 84 -8.24 -15.17 -6.44
CA ARG A 84 -9.60 -15.11 -7.01
C ARG A 84 -10.68 -15.66 -6.07
N GLN A 85 -10.29 -16.37 -5.01
CA GLN A 85 -11.22 -16.90 -4.03
C GLN A 85 -11.93 -15.77 -3.25
N PRO A 86 -13.19 -15.95 -2.85
CA PRO A 86 -14.00 -14.88 -2.27
C PRO A 86 -13.38 -14.21 -1.03
N ASN A 87 -12.76 -14.99 -0.15
CA ASN A 87 -12.08 -14.50 1.06
C ASN A 87 -10.93 -13.54 0.73
N TYR A 88 -10.06 -13.88 -0.21
CA TYR A 88 -8.94 -13.03 -0.62
C TYR A 88 -9.41 -11.79 -1.37
N ARG A 89 -10.41 -11.95 -2.24
CA ARG A 89 -11.03 -10.81 -2.92
C ARG A 89 -11.61 -9.81 -1.94
N GLN A 90 -12.25 -10.28 -0.87
CA GLN A 90 -12.79 -9.41 0.17
C GLN A 90 -11.68 -8.63 0.88
N MET A 91 -10.60 -9.30 1.31
CA MET A 91 -9.45 -8.63 1.95
C MET A 91 -8.82 -7.56 1.05
N LEU A 92 -8.65 -7.87 -0.23
CA LEU A 92 -8.08 -6.96 -1.23
C LEU A 92 -8.99 -5.78 -1.53
N THR A 93 -10.30 -6.01 -1.61
CA THR A 93 -11.29 -4.95 -1.84
C THR A 93 -11.37 -4.01 -0.64
N GLN A 94 -11.29 -4.56 0.57
CA GLN A 94 -11.31 -3.78 1.81
C GLN A 94 -9.96 -3.11 2.11
N GLY A 95 -8.87 -3.55 1.46
CA GLY A 95 -7.51 -3.11 1.80
C GLY A 95 -7.16 -3.45 3.26
N ARG A 96 -7.69 -4.57 3.78
CA ARG A 96 -7.60 -4.93 5.20
C ARG A 96 -7.66 -6.44 5.40
N LEU A 97 -6.89 -6.94 6.36
CA LEU A 97 -6.97 -8.32 6.84
C LEU A 97 -6.56 -8.45 8.30
N GLN A 98 -6.83 -9.62 8.87
CA GLN A 98 -6.31 -10.04 10.16
C GLN A 98 -5.11 -10.96 9.92
N ALA A 99 -3.93 -10.58 10.40
CA ALA A 99 -2.74 -11.40 10.27
C ALA A 99 -2.79 -12.60 11.25
N PRO A 100 -2.06 -13.70 10.98
CA PRO A 100 -2.09 -14.90 11.82
C PRO A 100 -1.70 -14.68 13.28
N ASN A 101 -0.87 -13.66 13.55
CA ASN A 101 -0.45 -13.28 14.90
C ASN A 101 -1.50 -12.43 15.66
N GLY A 102 -2.68 -12.19 15.07
CA GLY A 102 -3.72 -11.39 15.70
C GLY A 102 -3.58 -9.88 15.47
N ASP A 103 -2.67 -9.45 14.60
CA ASP A 103 -2.56 -8.04 14.22
C ASP A 103 -3.58 -7.66 13.15
N THR A 104 -4.15 -6.47 13.29
CA THR A 104 -4.92 -5.85 12.21
C THR A 104 -3.95 -5.26 11.20
N VAL A 105 -4.14 -5.56 9.92
CA VAL A 105 -3.35 -4.95 8.84
C VAL A 105 -4.27 -4.23 7.87
N THR A 106 -3.98 -2.97 7.58
CA THR A 106 -4.53 -2.24 6.43
C THR A 106 -3.44 -1.95 5.42
N PHE A 107 -3.78 -1.94 4.14
CA PHE A 107 -2.81 -1.74 3.07
C PHE A 107 -3.41 -1.03 1.87
N LYS A 108 -2.54 -0.37 1.09
CA LYS A 108 -2.87 0.23 -0.19
C LYS A 108 -1.84 -0.21 -1.22
N LEU A 109 -2.32 -0.81 -2.31
CA LEU A 109 -1.48 -1.20 -3.44
C LEU A 109 -1.09 0.04 -4.28
N PRO A 110 0.07 -0.02 -4.97
CA PRO A 110 0.49 1.03 -5.88
C PRO A 110 -0.50 1.23 -7.04
N GLN A 111 -0.67 2.48 -7.48
CA GLN A 111 -1.51 2.79 -8.64
C GLN A 111 -0.68 2.63 -9.93
N GLY A 112 -1.25 1.97 -10.94
CA GLY A 112 -0.63 1.85 -12.27
C GLY A 112 0.04 0.52 -12.62
N ARG A 113 -0.36 -0.59 -11.99
CA ARG A 113 0.01 -1.96 -12.42
C ARG A 113 -1.23 -2.82 -12.69
#